data_AF-T4VMN9-F1
#
_entry.id   AF-T4VMN9-F1
#
_cell.length_a   1.000
_cell.length_b   1.000
_cell.length_c   1.000
_cell.angle_alpha   90.00
_cell.angle_beta   90.00
_cell.angle_gamma   90.00
#
_symmetry.space_group_name_H-M   'P 1'
#
loop_
_entity.id
_entity.type
_entity.pdbx_description
1 polymer ?
#
loop_
_entity_poly.entity_id
_entity_poly.type
_entity_poly.pdbx_seq_one_letter_code
_entity_poly.pdbx_strand_id
1 'polypeptide(L)'
;MKVNFTIDGEPVGKARPRMNTKTGRAYTPEKTRMYEDYIKLLYGCEIKHYFEGNVKLVVNAYYSIAKSDSKKVKEKKLNNILRPSKKPDIDNVYKIIADSLNDIAYKDDTQIIEGSFAKYYSDRPRVEVTIEDLA
;
A
#
# COMPACT_ATOMS: atom_id res chain seq x y z
N MET A 1 -10.60 -17.90 3.58
CA MET A 1 -9.61 -17.90 2.46
C MET A 1 -8.54 -16.86 2.71
N LYS A 2 -7.31 -17.03 2.22
CA LYS A 2 -6.21 -16.06 2.40
C LYS A 2 -5.43 -15.88 1.11
N VAL A 3 -5.22 -14.63 0.71
CA VAL A 3 -4.49 -14.27 -0.51
C VAL A 3 -3.43 -13.23 -0.18
N ASN A 4 -2.28 -13.31 -0.86
CA ASN A 4 -1.18 -12.38 -0.69
C ASN A 4 -0.59 -12.02 -2.05
N PHE A 5 -0.27 -10.74 -2.22
CA PHE A 5 0.42 -10.24 -3.41
C PHE A 5 1.43 -9.17 -3.02
N THR A 6 2.38 -8.91 -3.92
CA THR A 6 3.46 -7.96 -3.69
C THR A 6 3.44 -6.88 -4.77
N ILE A 7 3.47 -5.63 -4.35
CA ILE A 7 3.60 -4.48 -5.22
C ILE A 7 5.05 -4.03 -5.20
N ASP A 8 5.78 -4.24 -6.29
CA ASP A 8 7.18 -3.84 -6.40
C ASP A 8 7.34 -2.32 -6.46
N GLY A 9 8.37 -1.79 -5.79
CA GLY A 9 8.73 -0.37 -5.81
C GLY A 9 8.50 0.36 -4.47
N GLU A 10 8.79 1.66 -4.47
CA GLU A 10 8.62 2.49 -3.27
C GLU A 10 7.15 2.59 -2.84
N PRO A 11 6.84 2.47 -1.54
CA PRO A 11 5.50 2.71 -1.04
C PRO A 11 5.00 4.11 -1.42
N VAL A 12 3.86 4.16 -2.09
CA VAL A 12 3.16 5.40 -2.45
C VAL A 12 1.95 5.54 -1.54
N GLY A 13 1.66 6.77 -1.09
CA GLY A 13 0.46 7.07 -0.32
C GLY A 13 -0.58 7.78 -1.17
N LYS A 14 -1.85 7.68 -0.77
CA LYS A 14 -2.94 8.43 -1.41
C LYS A 14 -2.72 9.93 -1.23
N ALA A 15 -2.54 10.65 -2.32
CA ALA A 15 -2.51 12.10 -2.29
C ALA A 15 -3.94 12.66 -2.30
N ARG A 16 -4.17 13.74 -1.56
CA ARG A 16 -5.46 14.44 -1.61
C ARG A 16 -5.64 15.10 -3.00
N PRO A 17 -6.88 15.14 -3.54
CA PRO A 17 -7.17 15.87 -4.77
C PRO A 17 -6.69 17.31 -4.66
N ARG A 18 -6.05 17.80 -5.72
CA ARG A 18 -5.58 19.18 -5.82
C ARG A 18 -6.54 19.97 -6.68
N MET A 19 -6.76 21.25 -6.36
CA MET A 19 -7.53 22.13 -7.22
C MET A 19 -6.60 22.72 -8.29
N ASN A 20 -7.01 22.64 -9.55
CA ASN A 20 -6.39 23.41 -10.61
C ASN A 20 -6.91 24.85 -10.55
N THR A 21 -6.05 25.80 -10.18
CA THR A 21 -6.42 27.22 -10.03
C THR A 21 -6.81 27.88 -11.35
N LYS A 22 -6.46 27.30 -12.51
CA LYS A 22 -6.84 27.84 -13.83
C LYS A 22 -8.22 27.37 -14.30
N THR A 23 -8.64 26.16 -13.94
CA THR A 23 -9.90 25.55 -14.41
C THR A 23 -10.94 25.35 -13.32
N GLY A 24 -10.58 25.57 -12.04
CA GLY A 24 -11.43 25.32 -10.88
C GLY A 24 -11.71 23.85 -10.60
N ARG A 25 -11.18 22.92 -11.39
CA ARG A 25 -11.44 21.48 -11.26
C ARG A 25 -10.47 20.82 -10.28
N ALA A 26 -11.00 19.96 -9.41
CA ALA A 26 -10.17 19.07 -8.60
C ALA A 26 -9.63 17.93 -9.47
N TYR A 27 -8.35 17.59 -9.30
CA TYR A 27 -7.71 16.45 -9.95
C TYR A 27 -6.87 15.65 -8.95
N THR A 28 -6.92 14.33 -9.08
CA THR A 28 -6.00 13.45 -8.36
C THR A 28 -4.64 13.48 -9.08
N PRO A 29 -3.52 13.59 -8.35
CA PRO A 29 -2.19 13.53 -8.96
C PRO A 29 -1.99 12.24 -9.77
N GLU A 30 -1.38 12.36 -10.94
CA GLU A 30 -1.13 11.25 -11.87
C GLU A 30 -0.42 10.06 -11.20
N LYS A 31 0.56 10.34 -10.34
CA LYS A 31 1.27 9.31 -9.57
C LYS A 31 0.34 8.44 -8.70
N THR A 32 -0.69 9.03 -8.09
CA THR A 32 -1.66 8.27 -7.29
C THR A 32 -2.50 7.38 -8.21
N ARG A 33 -3.00 7.94 -9.32
CA ARG A 33 -3.80 7.19 -10.29
C ARG A 33 -3.04 6.01 -10.90
N MET A 34 -1.81 6.23 -11.35
CA MET A 34 -0.97 5.17 -11.92
C MET A 34 -0.70 4.04 -10.91
N TYR A 35 -0.52 4.40 -9.64
CA TYR A 35 -0.29 3.40 -8.59
C TYR A 35 -1.57 2.61 -8.29
N GLU A 36 -2.73 3.27 -8.24
CA GLU A 36 -4.02 2.59 -8.11
C GLU A 36 -4.23 1.61 -9.28
N ASP A 37 -4.05 2.06 -10.52
CA ASP A 37 -4.18 1.20 -11.71
C ASP A 37 -3.20 0.00 -11.70
N TYR A 38 -1.97 0.20 -11.20
CA TYR A 38 -0.99 -0.87 -11.06
C TYR A 38 -1.42 -1.94 -10.05
N ILE A 39 -1.96 -1.53 -8.89
CA ILE A 39 -2.48 -2.45 -7.87
C ILE A 39 -3.62 -3.30 -8.44
N LYS A 40 -4.54 -2.66 -9.17
CA LYS A 40 -5.67 -3.32 -9.82
C LYS A 40 -5.23 -4.39 -10.81
N LEU A 41 -4.24 -4.04 -11.64
CA LEU A 41 -3.67 -4.96 -12.62
C LEU A 41 -3.02 -6.16 -11.94
N LEU A 42 -2.19 -5.92 -10.91
CA LEU A 42 -1.52 -7.00 -10.16
C LEU A 42 -2.52 -7.98 -9.55
N TYR A 43 -3.53 -7.45 -8.85
CA TYR A 43 -4.54 -8.30 -8.22
C TYR A 43 -5.34 -9.13 -9.24
N GLY A 44 -5.73 -8.50 -10.35
CA GLY A 44 -6.45 -9.15 -11.44
C GLY A 44 -5.63 -10.19 -12.21
N CYS A 45 -4.30 -10.10 -12.18
CA CYS A 45 -3.40 -11.08 -12.76
C CYS A 45 -3.10 -12.26 -11.81
N GLU A 46 -2.83 -11.98 -10.53
CA GLU A 46 -2.31 -12.98 -9.59
C GLU A 46 -3.39 -13.74 -8.81
N ILE A 47 -4.43 -13.05 -8.32
CA ILE A 47 -5.32 -13.62 -7.29
C ILE A 47 -6.72 -13.95 -7.84
N LYS A 48 -7.30 -13.09 -8.70
CA LYS A 48 -8.62 -13.29 -9.35
C LYS A 48 -9.74 -13.80 -8.42
N HIS A 49 -9.67 -13.49 -7.13
CA HIS A 49 -10.66 -13.90 -6.13
C HIS A 49 -11.43 -12.68 -5.65
N TYR A 50 -12.72 -12.86 -5.39
CA TYR A 50 -13.60 -11.82 -4.89
C TYR A 50 -14.19 -12.24 -3.54
N PHE A 51 -14.03 -11.37 -2.54
CA PHE A 51 -14.47 -11.57 -1.17
C PHE A 51 -15.87 -10.95 -0.97
N GLU A 52 -16.85 -11.79 -0.68
CA GLU A 52 -18.23 -11.35 -0.41
C GLU A 52 -18.46 -10.99 1.07
N GLY A 53 -17.64 -11.54 1.96
CA GLY A 53 -17.74 -11.38 3.41
C GLY A 53 -16.85 -10.29 4.00
N ASN A 54 -16.77 -10.28 5.33
CA ASN A 54 -15.86 -9.40 6.06
C ASN A 54 -14.42 -9.87 5.89
N VAL A 55 -13.50 -8.94 5.67
CA VAL A 55 -12.10 -9.24 5.44
C VAL A 55 -11.18 -8.55 6.43
N LYS A 56 -10.00 -9.15 6.60
CA LYS A 56 -8.84 -8.58 7.26
C LYS A 56 -7.82 -8.13 6.23
N LEU A 57 -7.39 -6.87 6.31
CA LEU A 57 -6.35 -6.32 5.42
C LEU A 57 -5.05 -6.07 6.18
N VAL A 58 -3.98 -6.76 5.77
CA VAL A 58 -2.63 -6.57 6.31
C VAL A 58 -1.73 -5.93 5.26
N VAL A 59 -1.09 -4.81 5.61
CA VAL A 59 -0.22 -4.04 4.73
C VAL A 59 1.15 -3.84 5.38
N ASN A 60 2.18 -4.45 4.79
CA ASN A 60 3.57 -4.24 5.18
C ASN A 60 4.30 -3.43 4.11
N ALA A 61 4.65 -2.19 4.44
CA ALA A 61 5.34 -1.28 3.53
C ALA A 61 6.85 -1.29 3.77
N TYR A 62 7.63 -1.74 2.78
CA TYR A 62 9.09 -1.80 2.82
C TYR A 62 9.69 -0.65 2.02
N TYR A 63 10.41 0.23 2.73
CA TYR A 63 11.04 1.42 2.16
C TYR A 63 12.52 1.19 1.88
N SER A 64 13.06 1.88 0.88
CA SER A 64 14.51 1.85 0.62
C SER A 64 15.34 2.38 1.79
N ILE A 65 16.49 1.73 1.94
CA ILE A 65 17.59 2.14 2.79
C ILE A 65 18.45 3.13 2.01
N ALA A 66 18.88 4.22 2.65
CA ALA A 66 19.68 5.22 1.98
C ALA A 66 21.09 4.67 1.72
N LYS A 67 21.63 4.90 0.51
CA LYS A 67 22.98 4.44 0.16
C LYS A 67 24.05 5.04 1.09
N SER A 68 23.81 6.27 1.56
CA SER A 68 24.66 7.01 2.50
C SER A 68 24.60 6.51 3.95
N ASP A 69 23.67 5.60 4.30
CA ASP A 69 23.64 5.02 5.65
C ASP A 69 24.94 4.23 5.92
N SER A 70 25.48 4.36 7.12
CA SER A 70 26.62 3.56 7.56
C SER A 70 26.23 2.09 7.69
N LYS A 71 27.20 1.16 7.58
CA LYS A 71 26.95 -0.30 7.67
C LYS A 71 26.14 -0.67 8.93
N LYS A 72 26.49 -0.10 10.09
CA LYS A 72 25.79 -0.32 11.35
C LYS A 72 24.32 0.16 11.32
N VAL A 73 24.05 1.28 10.65
CA VAL A 73 22.68 1.80 10.52
C VAL A 73 21.87 0.94 9.55
N LYS A 74 22.48 0.48 8.45
CA LYS A 74 21.84 -0.45 7.49
C LYS A 74 21.44 -1.75 8.17
N GLU A 75 22.33 -2.35 8.95
CA GLU A 75 22.01 -3.57 9.73
C GLU A 75 20.88 -3.34 10.73
N LYS A 76 20.88 -2.21 11.46
CA LYS A 76 19.77 -1.88 12.38
C LYS A 76 18.44 -1.70 11.66
N LYS A 77 18.45 -1.15 10.44
CA LYS A 77 17.26 -0.99 9.59
C LYS A 77 16.75 -2.34 9.07
N LEU A 78 17.66 -3.21 8.63
CA LEU A 78 17.32 -4.56 8.14
C LEU A 78 16.80 -5.47 9.28
N ASN A 79 17.36 -5.34 10.48
CA ASN A 79 16.92 -6.09 11.67
C ASN A 79 15.70 -5.48 12.36
N ASN A 80 15.00 -4.53 11.73
CA ASN A 80 13.79 -3.89 12.24
C ASN A 80 13.93 -3.13 13.58
N ILE A 81 15.17 -2.88 14.02
CA ILE A 81 15.49 -2.07 15.21
C ILE A 81 15.18 -0.60 14.91
N LEU A 82 15.50 -0.15 13.69
CA LEU A 82 15.12 1.17 13.19
C LEU A 82 13.97 1.02 12.20
N ARG A 83 12.88 1.77 12.42
CA ARG A 83 11.70 1.79 11.55
C ARG A 83 11.63 3.08 10.72
N PRO A 84 11.03 3.04 9.52
CA PRO A 84 10.85 4.24 8.71
C PRO A 84 9.89 5.24 9.35
N SER A 85 10.39 6.45 9.59
CA SER A 85 9.60 7.61 10.02
C SER A 85 9.41 8.65 8.90
N LYS A 86 9.62 8.23 7.64
CA LYS A 86 9.47 9.09 6.44
C LYS A 86 8.07 8.98 5.82
N LYS A 87 7.72 9.99 5.03
CA LYS A 87 6.54 10.00 4.16
C LYS A 87 6.66 8.95 3.04
N PRO A 88 5.54 8.49 2.45
CA PRO A 88 4.13 8.75 2.82
C PRO A 88 3.75 8.22 4.20
N ASP A 89 2.77 8.86 4.84
CA ASP A 89 2.21 8.42 6.13
C ASP A 89 1.53 7.05 5.99
N ILE A 90 1.48 6.29 7.09
CA ILE A 90 1.07 4.88 7.04
C ILE A 90 -0.40 4.71 6.63
N ASP A 91 -1.25 5.61 7.11
CA ASP A 91 -2.67 5.72 6.78
C ASP A 91 -2.87 5.99 5.29
N ASN A 92 -2.05 6.87 4.70
CA ASN A 92 -2.13 7.16 3.27
C ASN A 92 -1.70 5.97 2.41
N VAL A 93 -0.72 5.17 2.85
CA VAL A 93 -0.32 3.93 2.16
C VAL A 93 -1.41 2.88 2.29
N TYR A 94 -1.99 2.71 3.48
CA TYR A 94 -3.12 1.81 3.66
C TYR A 94 -4.30 2.22 2.78
N LYS A 95 -4.65 3.51 2.78
CA LYS A 95 -5.80 4.05 2.05
C LYS A 95 -5.68 3.85 0.54
N ILE A 96 -4.50 4.07 -0.04
CA ILE A 96 -4.37 3.86 -1.50
C ILE A 96 -4.57 2.39 -1.86
N ILE A 97 -4.13 1.44 -1.02
CA ILE A 97 -4.30 0.01 -1.26
C ILE A 97 -5.76 -0.37 -1.10
N ALA A 98 -6.39 0.01 0.02
CA ALA A 98 -7.79 -0.29 0.28
C ALA A 98 -8.71 0.27 -0.81
N ASP A 99 -8.56 1.56 -1.14
CA ASP A 99 -9.36 2.22 -2.18
C ASP A 99 -9.10 1.63 -3.59
N SER A 100 -7.89 1.12 -3.87
CA SER A 100 -7.57 0.50 -5.17
C SER A 100 -8.26 -0.84 -5.38
N LEU A 101 -8.54 -1.56 -4.29
CA LEU A 101 -9.09 -2.90 -4.32
C LEU A 101 -10.63 -2.93 -4.26
N ASN A 102 -11.27 -1.77 -4.05
CA ASN A 102 -12.71 -1.62 -4.20
C ASN A 102 -13.17 -2.06 -5.59
N ASP A 103 -14.32 -2.71 -5.64
CA ASP A 103 -14.93 -3.37 -6.81
C ASP A 103 -14.08 -4.46 -7.47
N ILE A 104 -12.92 -4.83 -6.91
CA ILE A 104 -11.96 -5.77 -7.51
C ILE A 104 -11.70 -6.97 -6.60
N ALA A 105 -11.29 -6.72 -5.36
CA ALA A 105 -11.11 -7.77 -4.36
C ALA A 105 -12.36 -7.93 -3.51
N TYR A 106 -13.06 -6.84 -3.21
CA TYR A 106 -14.29 -6.77 -2.43
C TYR A 106 -15.13 -5.59 -2.93
N LYS A 107 -16.38 -5.47 -2.50
CA LYS A 107 -17.29 -4.42 -2.97
C LYS A 107 -16.86 -3.04 -2.50
N ASP A 108 -16.57 -2.91 -1.21
CA ASP A 108 -16.28 -1.62 -0.59
C ASP A 108 -15.35 -1.79 0.63
N ASP A 109 -14.59 -0.75 0.96
CA ASP A 109 -13.64 -0.78 2.08
C ASP A 109 -14.33 -0.93 3.45
N THR A 110 -15.65 -0.70 3.51
CA THR A 110 -16.49 -1.05 4.67
C THR A 110 -16.49 -2.54 5.03
N GLN A 111 -16.12 -3.44 4.10
CA GLN A 111 -15.94 -4.87 4.40
C GLN A 111 -14.66 -5.16 5.20
N ILE A 112 -13.74 -4.20 5.29
CA ILE A 112 -12.49 -4.37 6.03
C ILE A 112 -12.73 -4.05 7.50
N ILE A 113 -13.01 -5.08 8.29
CA ILE A 113 -13.32 -4.92 9.73
C ILE A 113 -12.10 -5.11 10.64
N GLU A 114 -11.05 -5.76 10.12
CA GLU A 114 -9.77 -5.90 10.80
C GLU A 114 -8.63 -5.47 9.88
N GLY A 115 -7.57 -4.93 10.47
CA GLY A 115 -6.37 -4.65 9.71
C GLY A 115 -5.14 -4.47 10.55
N SER A 116 -3.99 -4.60 9.91
CA SER A 116 -2.71 -4.22 10.49
C SER A 116 -1.81 -3.60 9.44
N PHE A 117 -1.03 -2.61 9.87
CA PHE A 117 -0.17 -1.88 8.97
C PHE A 117 1.15 -1.58 9.66
N ALA A 118 2.26 -1.83 8.96
CA ALA A 118 3.58 -1.59 9.50
C ALA A 118 4.57 -1.13 8.42
N LYS A 119 5.52 -0.29 8.84
CA LYS A 119 6.61 0.22 8.00
C LYS A 119 7.92 -0.47 8.33
N TYR A 120 8.62 -0.93 7.31
CA TYR A 120 9.89 -1.64 7.38
C TYR A 120 10.90 -1.01 6.43
N TYR A 121 12.18 -1.27 6.66
CA TYR A 121 13.21 -0.98 5.66
C TYR A 121 13.57 -2.26 4.91
N SER A 122 13.96 -2.12 3.64
CA SER A 122 14.49 -3.22 2.84
C SER A 122 15.40 -2.70 1.73
N ASP A 123 16.30 -3.54 1.26
CA ASP A 123 17.09 -3.28 0.04
C ASP A 123 16.22 -3.38 -1.23
N ARG A 124 15.12 -4.15 -1.16
CA ARG A 124 14.09 -4.22 -2.21
C ARG A 124 12.81 -3.53 -1.71
N PRO A 125 12.59 -2.24 -2.05
CA PRO A 125 11.37 -1.56 -1.67
C PRO A 125 10.17 -2.22 -2.35
N ARG A 126 9.12 -2.44 -1.57
CA ARG A 126 7.88 -3.10 -2.00
C ARG A 126 6.78 -2.87 -0.98
N VAL A 127 5.54 -3.19 -1.35
CA VAL A 127 4.42 -3.30 -0.42
C VAL A 127 3.86 -4.69 -0.50
N GLU A 128 3.81 -5.39 0.63
CA GLU A 128 3.20 -6.70 0.75
C GLU A 128 1.79 -6.52 1.29
N VAL A 129 0.81 -7.05 0.55
CA VAL A 129 -0.61 -6.95 0.88
C VAL A 129 -1.15 -8.35 1.09
N THR A 130 -1.86 -8.55 2.19
CA THR A 130 -2.54 -9.81 2.49
C THR A 130 -3.99 -9.52 2.83
N ILE A 131 -4.90 -10.23 2.16
CA ILE A 131 -6.33 -10.17 2.40
C ILE A 131 -6.77 -11.54 2.92
N GLU A 132 -7.45 -11.56 4.04
CA GLU A 132 -7.91 -12.77 4.69
C GLU A 132 -9.40 -12.66 4.96
N ASP A 133 -10.15 -13.65 4.54
CA ASP A 133 -11.57 -13.78 4.80
C ASP A 133 -11.81 -14.12 6.28
N LEU A 134 -12.78 -13.46 6.89
CA LEU A 134 -13.18 -13.66 8.28
C LEU A 134 -14.56 -14.32 8.42
N ALA A 135 -15.20 -14.67 7.30
CA ALA A 135 -16.45 -15.41 7.27
C ALA A 135 -16.29 -16.89 7.66
#